data_AF-A0A5C5YAE9-F1
#
_entry.id   AF-A0A5C5YAE9-F1
#
_cell.length_a   1.000
_cell.length_b   1.000
_cell.length_c   1.000
_cell.angle_alpha   90.00
_cell.angle_beta   90.00
_cell.angle_gamma   90.00
#
_symmetry.space_group_name_H-M   'P 1'
#
loop_
_entity.id
_entity.type
_entity.pdbx_description
1 polymer ?
#
loop_
_entity_poly.entity_id
_entity_poly.type
_entity_poly.pdbx_seq_one_letter_code
_entity_poly.pdbx_strand_id
1 'polypeptide(L)'
;MLALDDSRWQSLRHAGGSAERFPQLLHRVQQVVDNDQEDLSDRELESLWDICHQWTTYDATVAAIPHLLMLAVAASPNRPIRKRLIQLISASITGIKSDGTTASSEIQRHFEHSLAHARSLAIDSIPFTETRDELCCLFAIIAATGDDTELAGAMLELDQNSLQCQHCFNFIQPVGGLNPFGSSTGK
;
A
#
# COMPACT_ATOMS: atom_id res chain seq x y z
N MET A 1 8.28 -16.79 -0.15
CA MET A 1 7.40 -16.06 -1.10
C MET A 1 7.08 -17.01 -2.24
N LEU A 2 5.91 -16.87 -2.88
CA LEU A 2 5.57 -17.67 -4.06
C LEU A 2 6.52 -17.31 -5.21
N ALA A 3 7.22 -18.26 -5.82
CA ALA A 3 8.14 -17.97 -6.90
C ALA A 3 7.40 -17.36 -8.11
N LEU A 4 8.06 -16.48 -8.88
CA LEU A 4 7.42 -15.78 -10.01
C LEU A 4 7.14 -16.70 -11.21
N ASP A 5 7.88 -17.80 -11.35
CA ASP A 5 7.69 -18.84 -12.37
C ASP A 5 6.72 -19.96 -11.92
N ASP A 6 6.16 -19.86 -10.71
CA ASP A 6 5.25 -20.86 -10.17
C ASP A 6 3.88 -20.80 -10.86
N SER A 7 3.41 -21.94 -11.39
CA SER A 7 2.11 -22.01 -12.09
C SER A 7 0.91 -21.64 -11.22
N ARG A 8 1.05 -21.66 -9.89
CA ARG A 8 -0.02 -21.29 -8.95
C ARG A 8 -0.52 -19.86 -9.16
N TRP A 9 0.27 -18.95 -9.72
CA TRP A 9 -0.19 -17.60 -10.09
C TRP A 9 -1.43 -17.61 -11.00
N GLN A 10 -1.60 -18.61 -11.86
CA GLN A 10 -2.77 -18.76 -12.74
C GLN A 10 -4.06 -19.04 -11.97
N SER A 11 -3.94 -19.62 -10.77
CA SER A 11 -5.08 -19.94 -9.91
C SER A 11 -5.49 -18.78 -9.00
N LEU A 12 -4.59 -17.84 -8.74
CA LEU A 12 -4.86 -16.65 -7.93
C LEU A 12 -5.73 -15.64 -8.71
N ARG A 13 -6.39 -14.76 -7.98
CA ARG A 13 -7.36 -13.79 -8.49
C ARG A 13 -7.06 -12.37 -8.05
N HIS A 14 -7.47 -11.43 -8.87
CA HIS A 14 -7.47 -9.99 -8.61
C HIS A 14 -8.74 -9.38 -9.26
N ALA A 15 -8.91 -8.05 -9.23
CA ALA A 15 -10.12 -7.39 -9.73
C ALA A 15 -10.45 -7.74 -11.19
N GLY A 16 -9.44 -7.78 -12.07
CA GLY A 16 -9.58 -8.18 -13.47
C GLY A 16 -9.63 -9.68 -13.78
N GLY A 17 -9.68 -10.58 -12.78
CA GLY A 17 -9.69 -12.03 -13.01
C GLY A 17 -8.41 -12.75 -12.56
N SER A 18 -7.78 -13.52 -13.45
CA SER A 18 -6.59 -14.34 -13.14
C SER A 18 -5.32 -13.52 -12.97
N ALA A 19 -4.52 -13.83 -11.94
CA ALA A 19 -3.23 -13.18 -11.70
C ALA A 19 -2.06 -13.76 -12.51
N GLU A 20 -2.33 -14.52 -13.58
CA GLU A 20 -1.30 -15.15 -14.43
C GLU A 20 -0.28 -14.15 -15.02
N ARG A 21 -0.68 -12.88 -15.18
CA ARG A 21 0.13 -11.81 -15.77
C ARG A 21 0.95 -11.03 -14.74
N PHE A 22 0.64 -11.23 -13.46
CA PHE A 22 1.23 -10.47 -12.37
C PHE A 22 2.74 -10.73 -12.20
N PRO A 23 3.25 -11.97 -12.38
CA PRO A 23 4.70 -12.21 -12.36
C PRO A 23 5.47 -11.43 -13.41
N GLN A 24 4.96 -11.31 -14.65
CA GLN A 24 5.61 -10.52 -15.69
C GLN A 24 5.61 -9.03 -15.34
N LEU A 25 4.53 -8.53 -14.71
CA LEU A 25 4.47 -7.16 -14.21
C LEU A 25 5.50 -6.92 -13.09
N LEU A 26 5.66 -7.85 -12.15
CA LEU A 26 6.69 -7.78 -11.10
C LEU A 26 8.11 -7.81 -11.68
N HIS A 27 8.35 -8.61 -12.73
CA HIS A 27 9.62 -8.57 -13.47
C HIS A 27 9.87 -7.22 -14.13
N ARG A 28 8.82 -6.59 -14.69
CA ARG A 28 8.93 -5.24 -15.25
C ARG A 28 9.27 -4.20 -14.18
N VAL A 29 8.64 -4.29 -12.99
CA VAL A 29 8.99 -3.43 -11.85
C VAL A 29 10.45 -3.65 -11.45
N GLN A 30 10.91 -4.90 -11.36
CA GLN A 30 12.31 -5.23 -11.05
C GLN A 30 13.27 -4.59 -12.05
N GLN A 31 12.96 -4.62 -13.35
CA GLN A 31 13.79 -3.97 -14.37
C GLN A 31 13.85 -2.45 -14.19
N VAL A 32 12.74 -1.80 -13.82
CA VAL A 32 12.71 -0.36 -13.50
C VAL A 32 13.57 -0.07 -12.27
N VAL A 33 13.50 -0.92 -11.26
CA VAL A 33 14.29 -0.81 -10.03
C VAL A 33 15.79 -0.97 -10.32
N ASP A 34 16.19 -2.05 -10.98
CA ASP A 34 17.60 -2.44 -11.18
C ASP A 34 18.35 -1.53 -12.15
N ASN A 35 17.70 -1.11 -13.23
CA ASN A 35 18.36 -0.38 -14.31
C ASN A 35 18.20 1.15 -14.19
N ASP A 36 17.64 1.63 -13.08
CA ASP A 36 17.32 3.04 -12.86
C ASP A 36 16.57 3.69 -14.05
N GLN A 37 15.68 2.91 -14.68
CA GLN A 37 14.92 3.35 -15.85
C GLN A 37 13.83 4.37 -15.49
N GLU A 38 13.27 5.00 -16.53
CA GLU A 38 11.99 5.70 -16.43
C GLU A 38 10.92 4.81 -15.79
N ASP A 39 9.98 5.47 -15.11
CA ASP A 39 8.94 4.83 -14.32
C ASP A 39 8.05 3.91 -15.18
N LEU A 40 7.20 3.12 -14.51
CA LEU A 40 6.16 2.35 -15.19
C LEU A 40 5.22 3.27 -15.98
N SER A 41 4.72 2.78 -17.10
CA SER A 41 3.64 3.46 -17.83
C SER A 41 2.35 3.48 -17.01
N ASP A 42 1.46 4.44 -17.29
CA ASP A 42 0.17 4.55 -16.58
C ASP A 42 -0.63 3.23 -16.60
N ARG A 43 -0.61 2.50 -17.72
CA ARG A 43 -1.28 1.19 -17.83
C ARG A 43 -0.63 0.11 -16.94
N GLU A 44 0.70 0.09 -16.86
CA GLU A 44 1.42 -0.84 -16.00
C GLU A 44 1.15 -0.52 -14.52
N LEU A 45 1.08 0.77 -14.17
CA LEU A 45 0.67 1.23 -12.85
C LEU A 45 -0.77 0.80 -12.52
N GLU A 46 -1.73 1.06 -13.41
CA GLU A 46 -3.12 0.61 -13.25
C GLU A 46 -3.21 -0.90 -13.03
N SER A 47 -2.49 -1.68 -13.86
CA SER A 47 -2.45 -3.15 -13.72
C SER A 47 -1.81 -3.60 -12.40
N LEU A 48 -0.88 -2.81 -11.84
CA LEU A 48 -0.28 -3.10 -10.55
C LEU A 48 -1.29 -2.87 -9.40
N TRP A 49 -2.23 -1.94 -9.58
CA TRP A 49 -3.29 -1.67 -8.62
C TRP A 49 -4.47 -2.67 -8.70
N ASP A 50 -4.54 -3.53 -9.72
CA ASP A 50 -5.61 -4.54 -9.83
C ASP A 50 -5.62 -5.54 -8.65
N ILE A 51 -4.48 -5.75 -8.00
CA ILE A 51 -4.41 -6.56 -6.77
C ILE A 51 -4.99 -5.86 -5.55
N CYS A 52 -5.24 -4.56 -5.58
CA CYS A 52 -5.86 -3.83 -4.47
C CYS A 52 -6.79 -2.75 -5.03
N HIS A 53 -7.84 -3.19 -5.70
CA HIS A 53 -8.77 -2.30 -6.38
C HIS A 53 -9.84 -1.78 -5.42
N GLN A 54 -9.92 -0.46 -5.25
CA GLN A 54 -10.93 0.19 -4.39
C GLN A 54 -11.00 -0.44 -3.00
N TRP A 55 -9.83 -0.59 -2.35
CA TRP A 55 -9.68 -1.20 -1.03
C TRP A 55 -9.98 -2.71 -0.95
N THR A 56 -10.51 -3.32 -2.01
CA THR A 56 -10.79 -4.76 -2.03
C THR A 56 -9.51 -5.54 -2.30
N THR A 57 -9.29 -6.56 -1.49
CA THR A 57 -8.11 -7.43 -1.60
C THR A 57 -8.47 -8.87 -1.99
N TYR A 58 -7.48 -9.59 -2.51
CA TYR A 58 -7.61 -10.91 -3.10
C TYR A 58 -6.43 -11.82 -2.69
N ASP A 59 -6.50 -13.10 -3.02
CA ASP A 59 -5.40 -14.03 -2.76
C ASP A 59 -4.12 -13.68 -3.54
N ALA A 60 -4.23 -13.06 -4.72
CA ALA A 60 -3.09 -12.49 -5.43
C ALA A 60 -2.44 -11.32 -4.67
N THR A 61 -3.23 -10.52 -3.94
CA THR A 61 -2.70 -9.44 -3.08
C THR A 61 -1.79 -10.02 -2.00
N VAL A 62 -2.27 -11.06 -1.31
CA VAL A 62 -1.51 -11.75 -0.26
C VAL A 62 -0.21 -12.33 -0.83
N ALA A 63 -0.26 -12.91 -2.03
CA ALA A 63 0.92 -13.47 -2.71
C ALA A 63 1.92 -12.40 -3.18
N ALA A 64 1.44 -11.21 -3.55
CA ALA A 64 2.25 -10.13 -4.09
C ALA A 64 3.07 -9.38 -3.04
N ILE A 65 2.55 -9.20 -1.81
CA ILE A 65 3.18 -8.37 -0.77
C ILE A 65 4.67 -8.68 -0.55
N PRO A 66 5.12 -9.94 -0.39
CA PRO A 66 6.54 -10.23 -0.20
C PRO A 66 7.43 -9.73 -1.35
N HIS A 67 6.93 -9.76 -2.59
CA HIS A 67 7.66 -9.27 -3.77
C HIS A 67 7.71 -7.75 -3.81
N LEU A 68 6.58 -7.10 -3.56
CA LEU A 68 6.50 -5.64 -3.52
C LEU A 68 7.43 -5.05 -2.46
N LEU A 69 7.49 -5.69 -1.28
CA LEU A 69 8.40 -5.31 -0.20
C LEU A 69 9.87 -5.41 -0.62
N MET A 70 10.25 -6.53 -1.25
CA MET A 70 11.62 -6.72 -1.75
C MET A 70 11.99 -5.63 -2.77
N LEU A 71 11.09 -5.32 -3.70
CA LEU A 71 11.28 -4.28 -4.71
C LEU A 71 11.39 -2.87 -4.09
N ALA A 72 10.56 -2.57 -3.08
CA ALA A 72 10.58 -1.28 -2.39
C ALA A 72 11.84 -1.09 -1.53
N VAL A 73 12.39 -2.17 -0.97
CA VAL A 73 13.68 -2.17 -0.26
C VAL A 73 14.84 -1.97 -1.23
N ALA A 74 14.79 -2.59 -2.41
CA ALA A 74 15.85 -2.46 -3.42
C ALA A 74 15.89 -1.08 -4.09
N ALA A 75 14.74 -0.40 -4.20
CA ALA A 75 14.66 0.93 -4.80
C ALA A 75 15.24 2.02 -3.87
N SER A 76 15.99 2.96 -4.45
CA SER A 76 16.51 4.13 -3.71
C SER A 76 15.39 4.98 -3.11
N PRO A 77 15.57 5.57 -1.90
CA PRO A 77 14.50 6.26 -1.17
C PRO A 77 13.71 7.32 -1.95
N ASN A 78 14.41 8.09 -2.81
CA ASN A 78 13.84 9.23 -3.52
C ASN A 78 13.22 8.85 -4.88
N ARG A 79 13.23 7.57 -5.28
CA ARG A 79 12.69 7.17 -6.59
C ARG A 79 11.16 7.15 -6.58
N PRO A 80 10.49 7.68 -7.62
CA PRO A 80 9.03 7.65 -7.74
C PRO A 80 8.44 6.24 -7.59
N ILE A 81 9.03 5.24 -8.25
CA ILE A 81 8.58 3.85 -8.17
C ILE A 81 8.54 3.32 -6.73
N ARG A 82 9.49 3.71 -5.88
CA ARG A 82 9.52 3.29 -4.46
C ARG A 82 8.32 3.86 -3.70
N LYS A 83 8.01 5.14 -3.94
CA LYS A 83 6.84 5.81 -3.35
C LYS A 83 5.55 5.11 -3.79
N ARG A 84 5.42 4.76 -5.08
CA ARG A 84 4.27 3.99 -5.61
C ARG A 84 4.14 2.61 -4.98
N LEU A 85 5.26 1.90 -4.81
CA LEU A 85 5.25 0.60 -4.13
C LEU A 85 4.82 0.72 -2.67
N ILE A 86 5.30 1.73 -1.94
CA ILE A 86 4.90 1.99 -0.55
C ILE A 86 3.39 2.27 -0.46
N GLN A 87 2.84 3.08 -1.36
CA GLN A 87 1.40 3.37 -1.43
C GLN A 87 0.59 2.08 -1.63
N LEU A 88 0.99 1.24 -2.59
CA LEU A 88 0.31 -0.02 -2.87
C LEU A 88 0.45 -1.03 -1.72
N ILE A 89 1.63 -1.16 -1.12
CA ILE A 89 1.89 -2.03 0.05
C ILE A 89 1.01 -1.59 1.21
N SER A 90 0.94 -0.28 1.46
CA SER A 90 0.11 0.29 2.51
C SER A 90 -1.37 -0.05 2.31
N ALA A 91 -1.91 0.24 1.12
CA ALA A 91 -3.31 -0.06 0.83
C ALA A 91 -3.61 -1.56 0.91
N SER A 92 -2.71 -2.39 0.38
CA SER A 92 -2.86 -3.84 0.34
C SER A 92 -2.82 -4.47 1.73
N ILE A 93 -1.87 -4.11 2.60
CA ILE A 93 -1.79 -4.66 3.96
C ILE A 93 -3.01 -4.23 4.77
N THR A 94 -3.39 -2.95 4.72
CA THR A 94 -4.59 -2.44 5.39
C THR A 94 -5.84 -3.18 4.89
N GLY A 95 -6.02 -3.29 3.57
CA GLY A 95 -7.16 -4.00 2.97
C GLY A 95 -7.22 -5.48 3.37
N ILE A 96 -6.09 -6.20 3.33
CA ILE A 96 -6.03 -7.62 3.75
C ILE A 96 -6.48 -7.76 5.22
N LYS A 97 -6.01 -6.86 6.09
CA LYS A 97 -6.34 -6.88 7.52
C LYS A 97 -7.80 -6.48 7.80
N SER A 98 -8.37 -5.56 7.00
CA SER A 98 -9.78 -5.12 7.09
C SER A 98 -10.75 -6.18 6.61
N ASP A 99 -10.49 -6.74 5.42
CA ASP A 99 -11.40 -7.68 4.75
C ASP A 99 -11.27 -9.11 5.32
N GLY A 100 -10.18 -9.39 6.03
CA GLY A 100 -9.84 -10.76 6.44
C GLY A 100 -9.49 -11.64 5.24
N THR A 101 -8.90 -11.06 4.19
CA THR A 101 -8.52 -11.78 2.98
C THR A 101 -7.50 -12.87 3.28
N THR A 102 -7.75 -14.07 2.75
CA THR A 102 -6.91 -15.24 2.98
C THR A 102 -6.42 -15.85 1.67
N ALA A 103 -5.31 -16.57 1.76
CA ALA A 103 -4.75 -17.39 0.68
C ALA A 103 -4.43 -18.80 1.18
N SER A 104 -3.84 -19.65 0.32
CA SER A 104 -3.34 -20.96 0.76
C SER A 104 -2.36 -20.83 1.92
N SER A 105 -2.27 -21.85 2.79
CA SER A 105 -1.48 -21.78 4.03
C SER A 105 0.00 -21.46 3.83
N GLU A 106 0.58 -21.85 2.70
CA GLU A 106 1.95 -21.49 2.33
C GLU A 106 2.09 -20.00 1.98
N ILE A 107 1.19 -19.49 1.14
CA ILE A 107 1.17 -18.07 0.74
C ILE A 107 0.91 -17.18 1.96
N GLN A 108 -0.07 -17.56 2.78
CA GLN A 108 -0.44 -16.87 4.01
C GLN A 108 0.77 -16.76 4.96
N ARG A 109 1.52 -17.85 5.18
CA ARG A 109 2.71 -17.84 6.04
C ARG A 109 3.79 -16.90 5.50
N HIS A 110 3.98 -16.84 4.18
CA HIS A 110 4.93 -15.93 3.58
C HIS A 110 4.53 -14.46 3.74
N PHE A 111 3.24 -14.16 3.60
CA PHE A 111 2.70 -12.84 3.89
C PHE A 111 2.92 -12.46 5.36
N GLU A 112 2.56 -13.31 6.31
CA GLU A 112 2.72 -13.06 7.74
C GLU A 112 4.18 -12.79 8.13
N HIS A 113 5.14 -13.61 7.63
CA HIS A 113 6.56 -13.36 7.83
C HIS A 113 7.05 -12.03 7.23
N SER A 114 6.39 -11.53 6.20
CA SER A 114 6.78 -10.27 5.55
C SER A 114 6.31 -9.02 6.31
N LEU A 115 5.34 -9.13 7.24
CA LEU A 115 4.81 -7.98 7.99
C LEU A 115 5.87 -7.27 8.85
N ALA A 116 6.80 -8.03 9.44
CA ALA A 116 7.92 -7.45 10.18
C ALA A 116 8.81 -6.59 9.27
N HIS A 117 9.06 -7.06 8.03
CA HIS A 117 9.84 -6.34 7.03
C HIS A 117 9.10 -5.10 6.53
N ALA A 118 7.78 -5.19 6.35
CA ALA A 118 6.94 -4.03 6.02
C ALA A 118 7.03 -2.94 7.08
N ARG A 119 6.97 -3.31 8.35
CA ARG A 119 7.11 -2.37 9.47
C ARG A 119 8.48 -1.71 9.50
N SER A 120 9.56 -2.48 9.33
CA SER A 120 10.92 -1.93 9.23
C SER A 120 11.07 -0.98 8.04
N LEU A 121 10.64 -1.40 6.85
CA LEU A 121 10.64 -0.54 5.66
C LEU A 121 9.91 0.77 5.91
N ALA A 122 8.75 0.72 6.58
CA ALA A 122 7.96 1.92 6.87
C ALA A 122 8.72 2.88 7.79
N ILE A 123 9.27 2.38 8.91
CA ILE A 123 10.04 3.18 9.86
C ILE A 123 11.28 3.79 9.20
N ASP A 124 12.03 2.99 8.46
CA ASP A 124 13.27 3.42 7.80
C ASP A 124 13.00 4.43 6.66
N SER A 125 11.77 4.49 6.16
CA SER A 125 11.36 5.42 5.10
C SER A 125 10.94 6.80 5.62
N ILE A 126 10.63 6.95 6.92
CA ILE A 126 10.15 8.22 7.51
C ILE A 126 11.10 9.40 7.22
N PRO A 127 12.44 9.27 7.35
CA PRO A 127 13.35 10.40 7.09
C PRO A 127 13.35 10.91 5.63
N PHE A 128 12.79 10.12 4.70
CA PHE A 128 12.80 10.40 3.26
C PHE A 128 11.44 10.87 2.73
N THR A 129 10.43 11.03 3.58
CA THR A 129 9.11 11.51 3.14
C THR A 129 9.11 13.01 2.89
N GLU A 130 8.48 13.41 1.79
CA GLU A 130 8.35 14.82 1.39
C GLU A 130 6.92 15.34 1.55
N THR A 131 5.93 14.44 1.54
CA THR A 131 4.51 14.80 1.60
C THR A 131 3.80 14.17 2.79
N ARG A 132 2.66 14.76 3.16
CA ARG A 132 1.77 14.19 4.19
C ARG A 132 1.24 12.82 3.77
N ASP A 133 0.91 12.66 2.49
CA ASP A 133 0.30 11.46 1.91
C ASP A 133 1.27 10.27 2.01
N GLU A 134 2.56 10.51 1.76
CA GLU A 134 3.62 9.53 1.96
C GLU A 134 3.70 9.12 3.44
N LEU A 135 3.71 10.09 4.34
CA LEU A 135 3.77 9.83 5.78
C LEU A 135 2.54 9.05 6.28
N CYS A 136 1.35 9.36 5.77
CA CYS A 136 0.10 8.62 6.02
C CYS A 136 0.23 7.14 5.60
N CYS A 137 0.80 6.87 4.42
CA CYS A 137 1.05 5.50 3.97
C CYS A 137 2.00 4.75 4.91
N LEU A 138 3.09 5.40 5.36
CA LEU A 138 4.03 4.77 6.30
C LEU A 138 3.37 4.46 7.64
N PHE A 139 2.59 5.39 8.19
CA PHE A 139 1.87 5.16 9.45
C PHE A 139 0.77 4.11 9.33
N ALA A 140 0.09 4.04 8.18
CA ALA A 140 -0.87 2.99 7.90
C ALA A 140 -0.22 1.59 7.90
N ILE A 141 0.97 1.44 7.29
CA ILE A 141 1.74 0.18 7.38
C ILE A 141 2.09 -0.15 8.83
N ILE A 142 2.57 0.84 9.61
CA ILE A 142 2.94 0.62 11.01
C ILE A 142 1.74 0.20 11.86
N ALA A 143 0.58 0.83 11.66
CA ALA A 143 -0.65 0.50 12.37
C ALA A 143 -1.19 -0.89 11.97
N ALA A 144 -1.30 -1.17 10.66
CA ALA A 144 -1.84 -2.44 10.16
C ALA A 144 -0.96 -3.64 10.53
N THR A 145 0.37 -3.46 10.57
CA THR A 145 1.31 -4.50 11.03
C THR A 145 1.30 -4.70 12.55
N GLY A 146 0.75 -3.74 13.31
CA GLY A 146 0.48 -3.83 14.74
C GLY A 146 -0.95 -4.27 15.08
N ASP A 147 -1.72 -4.74 14.09
CA ASP A 147 -3.13 -5.15 14.20
C ASP A 147 -4.11 -4.01 14.59
N ASP A 148 -3.72 -2.75 14.43
CA ASP A 148 -4.61 -1.58 14.56
C ASP A 148 -5.15 -1.17 13.17
N THR A 149 -6.06 -1.99 12.65
CA THR A 149 -6.63 -1.82 11.31
C THR A 149 -7.48 -0.56 11.18
N GLU A 150 -8.16 -0.14 12.25
CA GLU A 150 -8.98 1.08 12.26
C GLU A 150 -8.11 2.32 12.11
N LEU A 151 -7.01 2.42 12.87
CA LEU A 151 -6.04 3.50 12.71
C LEU A 151 -5.39 3.47 11.32
N ALA A 152 -5.06 2.28 10.80
CA ALA A 152 -4.48 2.14 9.47
C ALA A 152 -5.42 2.67 8.37
N GLY A 153 -6.71 2.33 8.45
CA GLY A 153 -7.74 2.87 7.55
C GLY A 153 -7.85 4.39 7.67
N ALA A 154 -7.92 4.91 8.90
CA ALA A 154 -8.01 6.36 9.15
C ALA A 154 -6.81 7.13 8.56
N MET A 155 -5.59 6.59 8.65
CA MET A 155 -4.40 7.21 8.06
C MET A 155 -4.53 7.34 6.53
N LEU A 156 -5.13 6.35 5.87
CA LEU A 156 -5.34 6.35 4.42
C LEU A 156 -6.53 7.21 3.97
N GLU A 157 -7.54 7.38 4.82
CA GLU A 157 -8.66 8.29 4.55
C GLU A 157 -8.29 9.77 4.74
N LEU A 158 -7.34 10.07 5.65
CA LEU A 158 -6.84 11.43 5.87
C LEU A 158 -6.19 12.05 4.62
N ASP A 159 -5.69 11.20 3.72
CA ASP A 159 -5.15 11.56 2.40
C ASP A 159 -6.27 12.03 1.44
N GLN A 160 -7.45 11.45 1.55
CA GLN A 160 -8.51 11.60 0.55
C GLN A 160 -9.46 12.80 0.78
N ASN A 161 -9.27 13.59 1.84
CA ASN A 161 -10.22 14.63 2.27
C ASN A 161 -11.69 14.11 2.36
N SER A 162 -11.86 12.80 2.60
CA SER A 162 -13.12 12.09 2.34
C SER A 162 -13.85 11.60 3.59
N LEU A 163 -13.35 11.93 4.79
CA LEU A 163 -14.02 11.56 6.05
C LEU A 163 -15.47 12.05 6.00
N GLN A 164 -16.44 11.13 6.00
CA GLN A 164 -17.86 11.46 5.94
C GLN A 164 -18.50 11.17 7.30
N CYS A 165 -19.24 12.13 7.85
CA CYS A 165 -19.93 11.93 9.12
C CYS A 165 -21.03 10.87 8.96
N GLN A 166 -20.99 9.78 9.74
CA GLN A 166 -21.97 8.69 9.66
C GLN A 166 -23.41 9.08 10.04
N HIS A 167 -23.60 10.26 10.64
CA HIS A 167 -24.92 10.75 11.01
C HIS A 167 -25.54 11.68 9.96
N CYS A 168 -24.75 12.60 9.40
CA CYS A 168 -25.26 13.63 8.49
C CYS A 168 -24.74 13.51 7.06
N PHE A 169 -23.86 12.55 6.78
CA PHE A 169 -23.27 12.29 5.47
C PHE A 169 -22.52 13.48 4.84
N ASN A 170 -22.16 14.49 5.63
CA ASN A 170 -21.29 15.58 5.18
C ASN A 170 -19.82 15.19 5.31
N PHE A 171 -18.98 15.70 4.40
CA PHE A 171 -17.54 15.59 4.53
C PHE A 171 -17.04 16.41 5.73
N ILE A 172 -16.42 15.71 6.68
CA ILE A 172 -15.65 16.26 7.78
C ILE A 172 -14.37 16.82 7.17
N GLN A 173 -14.34 18.13 7.02
CA GLN A 173 -13.10 18.84 6.73
C GLN A 173 -12.13 18.61 7.91
N PRO A 174 -10.87 18.19 7.67
CA PRO A 174 -9.87 18.19 8.73
C PRO A 174 -9.79 19.60 9.32
N VAL A 175 -9.55 19.70 10.63
CA VAL A 175 -9.48 20.96 11.38
C VAL A 175 -8.26 21.78 10.92
N GLY A 176 -8.37 22.38 9.74
CA GLY A 176 -7.38 23.23 9.08
C GLY A 176 -7.90 24.62 8.76
N GLY A 177 -9.15 24.94 9.15
CA GLY A 177 -9.70 26.31 9.15
C GLY A 177 -9.76 26.96 10.52
N LEU A 178 -9.50 26.21 11.60
CA LEU A 178 -9.47 26.72 12.96
C LEU A 178 -8.10 26.41 13.54
N ASN A 179 -7.22 27.41 13.52
CA ASN A 179 -5.96 27.37 14.24
C ASN A 179 -6.26 27.19 15.75
N PRO A 180 -6.00 26.03 16.38
CA PRO A 180 -6.29 25.84 17.80
C PRO A 180 -5.30 26.61 18.70
N PHE A 181 -4.27 27.22 18.12
CA PHE A 181 -3.29 28.08 18.79
C PHE A 181 -3.28 29.52 18.24
N GLY A 182 -4.31 29.89 17.45
CA GLY A 182 -4.46 31.23 16.92
C GLY A 182 -5.02 32.16 17.98
N SER A 183 -4.12 32.83 18.69
CA SER A 183 -4.46 33.90 19.62
C SER A 183 -5.38 34.93 18.96
N SER A 184 -6.51 35.18 19.60
CA SER A 184 -7.29 36.39 19.43
C SER A 184 -6.40 37.63 19.57
N THR A 185 -6.16 38.32 18.45
CA THR A 185 -5.85 39.75 18.42
C THR A 185 -6.63 40.28 17.21
N GLY A 186 -7.77 40.94 17.34
CA GLY A 186 -7.97 42.13 18.15
C GLY A 186 -7.82 43.36 17.26
N LYS A 187 -8.80 43.58 16.37
CA LYS A 187 -9.43 44.87 15.97
C LYS A 187 -10.28 44.66 14.71
#